data_AF-A0A162FSH1-F1
#
_entry.id   AF-A0A162FSH1-F1
#
_cell.length_a   1.000
_cell.length_b   1.000
_cell.length_c   1.000
_cell.angle_alpha   90.00
_cell.angle_beta   90.00
_cell.angle_gamma   90.00
#
_symmetry.space_group_name_H-M   'P 1'
#
loop_
_entity.id
_entity.type
_entity.pdbx_description
1 polymer ?
#
loop_
_entity_poly.entity_id
_entity_poly.type
_entity_poly.pdbx_seq_one_letter_code
_entity_poly.pdbx_strand_id
1 'polypeptide(L)'
;MAAFDGLRSRLQRVAPATSGRLTASEFLLSGAAAGLLGWGGTQALTWLDHANGQLLATVLWVVLIGGFVGLTVLHAPDSVRFSDAMLAWGTVNTTATALTVGGLLSVVPEQLAYWHAWVGATAIGYCWTGGVLKGAGQPARGRGYLGAGVVGLCLLTIGAVAFPLVAPTGYLALAALHAGPMVLDVRTALPAVHRTGVVGAAVAAVLVVGVVVA
;
A
#
# COMPACT_ATOMS: atom_id res chain seq x y z
N MET A 1 -12.43 -11.86 -17.33
CA MET A 1 -11.22 -11.64 -18.15
C MET A 1 -11.50 -10.63 -19.26
N ALA A 2 -12.46 -10.87 -20.17
CA ALA A 2 -12.79 -9.96 -21.29
C ALA A 2 -12.97 -8.45 -20.95
N ALA A 3 -13.61 -8.11 -19.82
CA ALA A 3 -13.78 -6.70 -19.42
C ALA A 3 -12.46 -6.01 -19.04
N PHE A 4 -11.56 -6.71 -18.35
CA PHE A 4 -10.23 -6.20 -18.00
C PHE A 4 -9.33 -6.08 -19.23
N ASP A 5 -9.45 -7.00 -20.19
CA ASP A 5 -8.73 -6.93 -21.45
C ASP A 5 -9.17 -5.74 -22.30
N GLY A 6 -10.48 -5.46 -22.33
CA GLY A 6 -11.04 -4.27 -22.97
C GLY A 6 -10.56 -2.96 -22.33
N LEU A 7 -10.54 -2.89 -21.00
CA LEU A 7 -10.00 -1.74 -20.27
C LEU A 7 -8.51 -1.55 -20.55
N ARG A 8 -7.72 -2.63 -20.45
CA ARG A 8 -6.28 -2.63 -20.74
C ARG A 8 -5.98 -2.09 -22.14
N SER A 9 -6.70 -2.59 -23.15
CA SER A 9 -6.54 -2.14 -24.53
C SER A 9 -6.85 -0.65 -24.69
N ARG A 10 -7.87 -0.14 -24.00
CA ARG A 10 -8.19 1.30 -24.00
C ARG A 10 -7.09 2.13 -23.35
N LEU A 11 -6.62 1.71 -22.18
CA LEU A 11 -5.55 2.40 -21.45
C LEU A 11 -4.24 2.42 -22.25
N GLN A 12 -3.87 1.32 -22.90
CA GLN A 12 -2.70 1.25 -23.77
C GLN A 12 -2.73 2.25 -24.92
N ARG A 13 -3.91 2.52 -25.50
CA ARG A 13 -4.05 3.47 -26.62
C ARG A 13 -3.89 4.93 -26.20
N VAL A 14 -4.21 5.27 -24.95
CA VAL A 14 -4.18 6.66 -24.46
C VAL A 14 -2.97 6.95 -23.57
N ALA A 15 -2.27 5.92 -23.13
CA ALA A 15 -1.09 6.09 -22.30
C ALA A 15 0.06 6.72 -23.10
N PRO A 16 0.83 7.63 -22.49
CA PRO A 16 2.00 8.20 -23.14
C PRO A 16 3.05 7.12 -23.41
N ALA A 17 3.97 7.41 -24.33
CA ALA A 17 5.14 6.58 -24.56
C ALA A 17 5.95 6.44 -23.27
N THR A 18 6.40 5.21 -22.99
CA THR A 18 7.26 4.90 -21.85
C THR A 18 8.69 4.68 -22.30
N SER A 19 9.67 5.09 -21.49
CA SER A 19 11.08 4.74 -21.72
C SER A 19 11.37 3.25 -21.46
N GLY A 20 10.51 2.57 -20.70
CA GLY A 20 10.69 1.16 -20.31
C GLY A 20 11.90 0.87 -19.43
N ARG A 21 12.58 1.91 -18.90
CA ARG A 21 13.85 1.78 -18.16
C ARG A 21 13.67 1.35 -16.71
N LEU A 22 12.49 1.54 -16.13
CA LEU A 22 12.23 1.21 -14.73
C LEU A 22 12.09 -0.31 -14.59
N THR A 23 13.07 -0.93 -13.94
CA THR A 23 13.05 -2.36 -13.65
C THR A 23 11.97 -2.70 -12.63
N ALA A 24 11.56 -3.97 -12.56
CA ALA A 24 10.59 -4.43 -11.57
C ALA A 24 11.08 -4.20 -10.13
N SER A 25 12.37 -4.36 -9.87
CA SER A 25 12.97 -4.11 -8.55
C SER A 25 12.93 -2.63 -8.18
N GLU A 26 13.28 -1.74 -9.11
CA GLU A 26 13.21 -0.30 -8.87
C GLU A 26 11.77 0.15 -8.66
N PHE A 27 10.82 -0.35 -9.46
CA PHE A 27 9.40 -0.07 -9.28
C PHE A 27 8.91 -0.44 -7.87
N LEU A 28 9.23 -1.65 -7.40
CA LEU A 28 8.85 -2.10 -6.05
C LEU A 28 9.52 -1.26 -4.96
N LEU A 29 10.80 -0.94 -5.10
CA LEU A 29 11.52 -0.11 -4.12
C LEU A 29 11.02 1.34 -4.11
N SER A 30 10.66 1.91 -5.27
CA SER A 30 10.02 3.22 -5.35
C SER A 30 8.65 3.21 -4.67
N GLY A 31 7.85 2.16 -4.87
CA GLY A 31 6.56 1.98 -4.18
C GLY A 31 6.72 1.80 -2.67
N ALA A 32 7.76 1.07 -2.24
CA ALA A 32 8.11 0.90 -0.84
C ALA A 32 8.54 2.23 -0.19
N ALA A 33 9.40 3.00 -0.87
CA ALA A 33 9.85 4.30 -0.41
C ALA A 33 8.68 5.30 -0.31
N ALA A 34 7.82 5.36 -1.34
CA ALA A 34 6.65 6.23 -1.32
C ALA A 34 5.72 5.90 -0.15
N GLY A 35 5.45 4.62 0.11
CA GLY A 35 4.61 4.23 1.25
C GLY A 35 5.28 4.46 2.60
N LEU A 36 6.59 4.19 2.73
CA LEU A 36 7.33 4.46 3.97
C LEU A 36 7.29 5.96 4.32
N LEU A 37 7.58 6.82 3.35
CA LEU A 37 7.56 8.28 3.53
C LEU A 37 6.14 8.81 3.76
N GLY A 38 5.15 8.31 3.01
CA GLY A 38 3.77 8.75 3.15
C GLY A 38 3.18 8.38 4.51
N TRP A 39 3.29 7.11 4.90
CA TRP A 39 2.75 6.65 6.18
C TRP A 39 3.55 7.19 7.37
N GLY A 40 4.88 7.21 7.28
CA GLY A 40 5.74 7.80 8.32
C GLY A 40 5.48 9.30 8.50
N GLY A 41 5.35 10.05 7.40
CA GLY A 41 4.98 11.46 7.44
C GLY A 41 3.57 11.68 7.99
N THR A 42 2.61 10.82 7.65
CA THR A 42 1.25 10.86 8.21
C THR A 42 1.27 10.65 9.74
N GLN A 43 2.08 9.70 10.24
CA GLN A 43 2.27 9.52 11.68
C GLN A 43 2.86 10.77 12.33
N ALA A 44 3.93 11.32 11.75
CA ALA A 44 4.59 12.51 12.30
C ALA A 44 3.62 13.70 12.39
N LEU A 45 2.80 13.92 11.35
CA LEU A 45 1.77 14.96 11.36
C LEU A 45 0.71 14.71 12.43
N THR A 46 0.37 13.46 12.70
CA THR A 46 -0.58 13.07 13.77
C THR A 46 0.00 13.40 15.14
N TRP A 47 1.29 13.13 15.38
CA TRP A 47 1.94 13.44 16.66
C TRP A 47 2.15 14.93 16.89
N LEU A 48 2.27 15.74 15.82
CA LEU A 48 2.41 17.19 15.93
C LEU A 48 1.10 17.91 16.24
N ASP A 49 -0.03 17.19 16.27
CA ASP A 49 -1.38 17.67 16.59
C ASP A 49 -1.73 18.99 15.88
N HIS A 50 -1.42 19.06 14.58
CA HIS A 50 -1.70 20.25 13.77
C HIS A 50 -3.18 20.35 13.43
N ALA A 51 -3.77 21.55 13.56
CA ALA A 51 -5.17 21.82 13.22
C ALA A 51 -5.56 21.42 11.78
N ASN A 52 -4.59 21.38 10.86
CA ASN A 52 -4.78 20.97 9.46
C ASN A 52 -4.08 19.64 9.12
N GLY A 53 -3.81 18.79 10.10
CA GLY A 53 -3.00 17.57 9.94
C GLY A 53 -3.49 16.65 8.81
N GLN A 54 -4.81 16.45 8.70
CA GLN A 54 -5.41 15.63 7.63
C GLN A 54 -5.20 16.22 6.23
N LEU A 55 -5.31 17.54 6.08
CA LEU A 55 -5.05 18.23 4.81
C LEU A 55 -3.56 18.16 4.44
N LEU A 56 -2.67 18.39 5.41
CA LEU A 56 -1.22 18.28 5.21
C LEU A 56 -0.80 16.86 4.80
N ALA A 57 -1.37 15.84 5.46
CA ALA A 57 -1.13 14.45 5.09
C ALA A 57 -1.65 14.16 3.67
N THR A 58 -2.81 14.72 3.30
CA THR A 58 -3.34 14.60 1.94
C THR A 58 -2.42 15.24 0.90
N VAL A 59 -1.90 16.44 1.17
CA VAL A 59 -0.93 17.12 0.27
C VAL A 59 0.35 16.30 0.13
N LEU A 60 0.88 15.76 1.24
CA LEU A 60 2.02 14.85 1.23
C LEU A 60 1.77 13.66 0.29
N TRP A 61 0.61 13.00 0.42
CA TRP A 61 0.24 11.86 -0.41
C TRP A 61 0.07 12.25 -1.88
N VAL A 62 -0.52 13.41 -2.19
CA VAL A 62 -0.65 13.91 -3.57
C VAL A 62 0.73 14.04 -4.23
N VAL A 63 1.71 14.61 -3.52
CA VAL A 63 3.08 14.75 -4.02
C VAL A 63 3.74 13.38 -4.23
N LEU A 64 3.69 12.50 -3.23
CA LEU A 64 4.35 11.19 -3.28
C LEU A 64 3.73 10.27 -4.34
N ILE A 65 2.40 10.18 -4.39
CA ILE A 65 1.68 9.37 -5.38
C ILE A 65 1.80 9.99 -6.77
N GLY A 66 1.72 11.31 -6.90
CA GLY A 66 1.96 11.99 -8.17
C GLY A 66 3.34 11.66 -8.74
N GLY A 67 4.38 11.70 -7.88
CA GLY A 67 5.73 11.29 -8.25
C GLY A 67 5.83 9.81 -8.65
N PHE A 68 5.26 8.90 -7.84
CA PHE A 68 5.28 7.47 -8.13
C PHE A 68 4.51 7.11 -9.40
N VAL A 69 3.33 7.70 -9.61
CA VAL A 69 2.52 7.54 -10.81
C VAL A 69 3.26 8.09 -12.02
N GLY A 70 3.85 9.28 -11.93
CA GLY A 70 4.67 9.87 -13.01
C GLY A 70 5.82 8.96 -13.40
N LEU A 71 6.59 8.47 -12.43
CA LEU A 71 7.68 7.52 -12.64
C LEU A 71 7.18 6.22 -13.30
N THR A 72 6.04 5.69 -12.86
CA THR A 72 5.45 4.47 -13.41
C THR A 72 4.97 4.66 -14.84
N VAL A 73 4.21 5.73 -15.10
CA VAL A 73 3.61 6.00 -16.41
C VAL A 73 4.68 6.28 -17.46
N LEU A 74 5.73 7.04 -17.10
CA LEU A 74 6.77 7.49 -18.02
C LEU A 74 7.93 6.51 -18.19
N HIS A 75 8.18 5.63 -17.21
CA HIS A 75 9.38 4.79 -17.22
C HIS A 75 9.14 3.29 -17.02
N ALA A 76 8.00 2.87 -16.48
CA ALA A 76 7.73 1.43 -16.34
C ALA A 76 7.38 0.79 -17.70
N PRO A 77 7.84 -0.44 -17.97
CA PRO A 77 7.42 -1.17 -19.16
C PRO A 77 5.92 -1.49 -19.08
N ASP A 78 5.29 -1.71 -20.24
CA ASP A 78 3.85 -2.01 -20.32
C ASP A 78 3.43 -3.27 -19.56
N SER A 79 4.34 -4.23 -19.42
CA SER A 79 4.15 -5.42 -18.57
C SER A 79 3.93 -5.08 -17.10
N VAL A 80 4.41 -3.93 -16.62
CA VAL A 80 4.16 -3.41 -15.28
C VAL A 80 2.93 -2.50 -15.29
N ARG A 81 2.90 -1.47 -16.16
CA ARG A 81 1.83 -0.45 -16.21
C ARG A 81 0.43 -1.05 -16.32
N PHE A 82 0.31 -2.14 -17.06
CA PHE A 82 -0.96 -2.78 -17.38
C PHE A 82 -1.11 -4.18 -16.79
N SER A 83 -0.26 -4.53 -15.82
CA SER A 83 -0.38 -5.77 -15.06
C SER A 83 -1.71 -5.84 -14.29
N ASP A 84 -2.22 -7.05 -14.07
CA ASP A 84 -3.41 -7.26 -13.23
C ASP A 84 -3.20 -6.74 -11.80
N ALA A 85 -1.97 -6.84 -11.29
CA ALA A 85 -1.60 -6.30 -10.00
C ALA A 85 -1.76 -4.76 -9.97
N MET A 86 -1.27 -4.05 -11.00
CA MET A 86 -1.43 -2.59 -11.06
C MET A 86 -2.88 -2.14 -11.20
N LEU A 87 -3.70 -2.89 -11.94
CA LEU A 87 -5.14 -2.60 -12.02
C LEU A 87 -5.82 -2.78 -10.65
N ALA A 88 -5.46 -3.83 -9.91
CA ALA A 88 -5.99 -4.05 -8.56
C ALA A 88 -5.56 -2.94 -7.59
N TRP A 89 -4.27 -2.61 -7.53
CA TRP A 89 -3.74 -1.52 -6.71
C TRP A 89 -4.34 -0.17 -7.08
N GLY A 90 -4.46 0.13 -8.37
CA GLY A 90 -5.11 1.34 -8.86
C GLY A 90 -6.57 1.43 -8.41
N THR A 91 -7.31 0.31 -8.46
CA THR A 91 -8.71 0.26 -8.00
C THR A 91 -8.82 0.51 -6.50
N VAL A 92 -8.11 -0.26 -5.67
CA VAL A 92 -8.24 -0.14 -4.20
C VAL A 92 -7.73 1.21 -3.68
N ASN A 93 -6.66 1.76 -4.27
CA ASN A 93 -6.15 3.08 -3.89
C ASN A 93 -7.10 4.21 -4.32
N THR A 94 -7.75 4.06 -5.48
CA THR A 94 -8.77 5.04 -5.92
C THR A 94 -9.97 5.02 -4.97
N THR A 95 -10.43 3.84 -4.55
CA THR A 95 -11.50 3.70 -3.55
C THR A 95 -11.10 4.31 -2.21
N ALA A 96 -9.91 4.02 -1.69
CA ALA A 96 -9.43 4.60 -0.43
C ALA A 96 -9.26 6.13 -0.51
N THR A 97 -8.78 6.65 -1.65
CA THR A 97 -8.71 8.09 -1.91
C THR A 97 -10.10 8.73 -1.90
N ALA A 98 -11.09 8.11 -2.54
CA ALA A 98 -12.47 8.62 -2.53
C ALA A 98 -13.05 8.70 -1.11
N LEU A 99 -12.78 7.68 -0.26
CA LEU A 99 -13.17 7.70 1.15
C LEU A 99 -12.43 8.78 1.94
N THR A 100 -11.14 9.02 1.64
CA THR A 100 -10.34 10.10 2.25
C THR A 100 -10.92 11.47 1.89
N VAL A 101 -11.27 11.70 0.63
CA VAL A 101 -11.95 12.95 0.19
C VAL A 101 -13.30 13.09 0.89
N GLY A 102 -14.06 12.01 1.01
CA GLY A 102 -15.30 11.99 1.79
C GLY A 102 -15.09 12.36 3.27
N GLY A 103 -13.98 11.93 3.87
CA GLY A 103 -13.58 12.32 5.23
C GLY A 103 -13.27 13.81 5.34
N LEU A 104 -12.51 14.37 4.38
CA LEU A 104 -12.19 15.81 4.36
C LEU A 104 -13.45 16.67 4.22
N LEU A 105 -14.47 16.15 3.53
CA LEU A 105 -15.78 16.79 3.37
C LEU A 105 -16.74 16.47 4.54
N SER A 106 -16.29 15.75 5.57
CA SER A 106 -17.10 15.32 6.71
C SER A 106 -18.31 14.44 6.37
N VAL A 107 -18.26 13.74 5.23
CA VAL A 107 -19.31 12.81 4.75
C VAL A 107 -19.02 11.36 5.18
N VAL A 108 -17.75 11.01 5.33
CA VAL A 108 -17.30 9.67 5.74
C VAL A 108 -16.69 9.75 7.15
N PRO A 109 -17.03 8.83 8.07
CA PRO A 109 -16.43 8.81 9.41
C PRO A 109 -14.90 8.75 9.35
N GLU A 110 -14.22 9.56 10.18
CA GLU A 110 -12.76 9.74 10.14
C GLU A 110 -11.99 8.42 10.21
N GLN A 111 -12.36 7.54 11.14
CA GLN A 111 -11.71 6.23 11.29
C GLN A 111 -11.84 5.38 10.02
N LEU A 112 -12.97 5.46 9.30
CA LEU A 112 -13.14 4.77 8.04
C LEU A 112 -12.29 5.43 6.95
N ALA A 113 -12.35 6.75 6.84
CA ALA A 113 -11.69 7.54 5.80
C ALA A 113 -10.17 7.45 5.85
N TYR A 114 -9.57 7.57 7.04
CA TYR A 114 -8.13 7.74 7.21
C TYR A 114 -7.39 6.48 7.65
N TRP A 115 -8.08 5.51 8.25
CA TRP A 115 -7.47 4.27 8.71
C TRP A 115 -7.98 3.04 7.96
N HIS A 116 -9.24 2.65 8.18
CA HIS A 116 -9.75 1.35 7.71
C HIS A 116 -9.71 1.22 6.18
N ALA A 117 -10.01 2.30 5.46
CA ALA A 117 -9.92 2.33 4.00
C ALA A 117 -8.52 1.95 3.49
N TRP A 118 -7.48 2.48 4.13
CA TRP A 118 -6.10 2.29 3.69
C TRP A 118 -5.53 0.94 4.12
N VAL A 119 -5.78 0.50 5.35
CA VAL A 119 -5.40 -0.86 5.78
C VAL A 119 -6.12 -1.92 4.95
N GLY A 120 -7.40 -1.70 4.67
CA GLY A 120 -8.20 -2.56 3.78
C GLY A 120 -7.64 -2.61 2.37
N ALA A 121 -7.32 -1.45 1.78
CA ALA A 121 -6.69 -1.37 0.46
C ALA A 121 -5.36 -2.12 0.42
N THR A 122 -4.49 -1.96 1.43
CA THR A 122 -3.22 -2.69 1.54
C THR A 122 -3.43 -4.20 1.65
N ALA A 123 -4.36 -4.65 2.50
CA ALA A 123 -4.66 -6.07 2.68
C ALA A 123 -5.17 -6.70 1.37
N ILE A 124 -6.14 -6.07 0.71
CA ILE A 124 -6.69 -6.53 -0.57
C ILE A 124 -5.62 -6.51 -1.66
N GLY A 125 -4.85 -5.42 -1.76
CA GLY A 125 -3.77 -5.25 -2.75
C GLY A 125 -2.74 -6.38 -2.65
N TYR A 126 -2.34 -6.75 -1.43
CA TYR A 126 -1.40 -7.85 -1.22
C TYR A 126 -1.98 -9.24 -1.45
N CYS A 127 -3.21 -9.51 -1.00
CA CYS A 127 -3.91 -10.75 -1.31
C CYS A 127 -4.03 -10.94 -2.84
N TRP A 128 -4.42 -9.89 -3.56
CA TRP A 128 -4.56 -9.92 -5.01
C TRP A 128 -3.21 -10.10 -5.71
N THR A 129 -2.18 -9.35 -5.30
CA THR A 129 -0.81 -9.51 -5.80
C THR A 129 -0.31 -10.94 -5.62
N GLY A 130 -0.58 -11.55 -4.45
CA GLY A 130 -0.25 -12.95 -4.19
C GLY A 130 -0.95 -13.92 -5.14
N GLY A 131 -2.25 -13.71 -5.40
CA GLY A 131 -3.03 -14.50 -6.36
C GLY A 131 -2.52 -14.38 -7.80
N VAL A 132 -2.26 -13.15 -8.27
CA VAL A 132 -1.72 -12.87 -9.60
C VAL A 132 -0.37 -13.56 -9.80
N LEU A 133 0.55 -13.44 -8.83
CA LEU A 133 1.87 -14.07 -8.92
C LEU A 133 1.79 -15.61 -8.91
N LYS A 134 0.86 -16.18 -8.13
CA LYS A 134 0.61 -17.63 -8.15
C LYS A 134 0.11 -18.08 -9.53
N GLY A 135 -0.84 -17.35 -10.12
CA GLY A 135 -1.34 -17.62 -11.47
C GLY A 135 -0.27 -17.48 -12.56
N ALA A 136 0.68 -16.55 -12.38
CA ALA A 136 1.80 -16.32 -13.29
C ALA A 136 2.99 -17.30 -13.09
N GLY A 137 2.80 -18.43 -12.40
CA GLY A 137 3.84 -19.44 -12.20
C GLY A 137 4.90 -19.07 -11.16
N GLN A 138 4.67 -18.05 -10.31
CA GLN A 138 5.56 -17.63 -9.23
C GLN A 138 4.96 -17.91 -7.84
N PRO A 139 4.58 -19.15 -7.50
CA PRO A 139 3.83 -19.45 -6.29
C PRO A 139 4.60 -19.15 -4.99
N ALA A 140 5.92 -19.34 -4.97
CA ALA A 140 6.74 -19.01 -3.81
C ALA A 140 6.76 -17.50 -3.55
N ARG A 141 6.83 -16.70 -4.61
CA ARG A 141 6.79 -15.23 -4.53
C ARG A 141 5.42 -14.76 -4.08
N GLY A 142 4.36 -15.29 -4.71
CA GLY A 142 2.97 -14.96 -4.41
C GLY A 142 2.55 -15.27 -2.97
N ARG A 143 3.04 -16.38 -2.38
CA ARG A 143 2.79 -16.69 -0.96
C ARG A 143 3.33 -15.61 0.00
N GLY A 144 4.45 -14.96 -0.32
CA GLY A 144 5.00 -13.87 0.50
C GLY A 144 4.06 -12.68 0.57
N TYR A 145 3.53 -12.25 -0.58
CA TYR A 145 2.54 -11.17 -0.65
C TYR A 145 1.20 -11.59 -0.02
N LEU A 146 0.73 -12.82 -0.24
CA LEU A 146 -0.48 -13.30 0.42
C LEU A 146 -0.35 -13.26 1.95
N GLY A 147 0.80 -13.67 2.49
CA GLY A 147 1.06 -13.58 3.93
C GLY A 147 1.05 -12.15 4.45
N ALA A 148 1.57 -11.18 3.68
CA ALA A 148 1.43 -9.76 3.99
C ALA A 148 -0.04 -9.31 3.98
N GLY A 149 -0.83 -9.79 3.02
CA GLY A 149 -2.28 -9.57 2.99
C GLY A 149 -2.98 -10.09 4.25
N VAL A 150 -2.61 -11.27 4.74
CA VAL A 150 -3.10 -11.82 6.02
C VAL A 150 -2.70 -10.93 7.20
N VAL A 151 -1.45 -10.46 7.26
CA VAL A 151 -1.02 -9.50 8.30
C VAL A 151 -1.86 -8.23 8.25
N GLY A 152 -2.17 -7.73 7.04
CA GLY A 152 -3.06 -6.59 6.85
C GLY A 152 -4.49 -6.84 7.32
N LEU A 153 -5.06 -8.03 7.08
CA LEU A 153 -6.37 -8.40 7.60
C LEU A 153 -6.38 -8.48 9.13
N CYS A 154 -5.32 -9.02 9.74
CA CYS A 154 -5.16 -9.00 11.20
C CYS A 154 -5.11 -7.57 11.73
N LEU A 155 -4.31 -6.69 11.11
CA LEU A 155 -4.20 -5.28 11.49
C LEU A 155 -5.54 -4.55 11.34
N LEU A 156 -6.29 -4.83 10.26
CA LEU A 156 -7.63 -4.28 10.06
C LEU A 156 -8.60 -4.75 11.14
N THR A 157 -8.56 -6.05 11.49
CA THR A 157 -9.42 -6.63 12.53
C THR A 157 -9.13 -6.00 13.88
N ILE A 158 -7.85 -5.89 14.26
CA ILE A 158 -7.44 -5.24 15.51
C ILE A 158 -7.87 -3.76 15.51
N GLY A 159 -7.68 -3.06 14.39
CA GLY A 159 -8.13 -1.67 14.25
C GLY A 159 -9.64 -1.51 14.40
N ALA A 160 -10.43 -2.48 13.95
CA ALA A 160 -11.89 -2.44 14.06
C ALA A 160 -12.41 -2.69 15.48
N VAL A 161 -11.73 -3.54 16.26
CA VAL A 161 -12.22 -3.95 17.60
C VAL A 161 -11.48 -3.27 18.77
N ALA A 162 -10.27 -2.77 18.52
CA ALA A 162 -9.37 -2.23 19.53
C ALA A 162 -8.55 -1.04 18.98
N PHE A 163 -9.20 -0.14 18.25
CA PHE A 163 -8.55 1.04 17.66
C PHE A 163 -7.67 1.85 18.63
N PRO A 164 -8.03 2.05 19.92
CA PRO A 164 -7.16 2.78 20.85
C PRO A 164 -5.76 2.19 21.04
N LEU A 165 -5.59 0.86 20.84
CA LEU A 165 -4.27 0.21 20.90
C LEU A 165 -3.44 0.44 19.63
N VAL A 166 -4.10 0.83 18.54
CA VAL A 166 -3.49 1.04 17.23
C VAL A 166 -3.22 2.50 16.97
N ALA A 167 -4.11 3.40 17.40
CA ALA A 167 -4.04 4.84 17.15
C ALA A 167 -2.67 5.49 17.42
N PRO A 168 -1.91 5.12 18.48
CA PRO A 168 -0.64 5.78 18.77
C PRO A 168 0.44 5.61 17.68
N THR A 169 0.46 4.46 16.99
CA THR A 169 1.52 4.09 16.02
C THR A 169 0.99 3.43 14.74
N GLY A 170 -0.32 3.50 14.50
CA GLY A 170 -1.00 2.77 13.43
C GLY A 170 -0.42 3.05 12.04
N TYR A 171 -0.12 4.31 11.73
CA TYR A 171 0.46 4.64 10.43
C TYR A 171 1.88 4.10 10.28
N LEU A 172 2.68 4.02 11.34
CA LEU A 172 3.98 3.34 11.28
C LEU A 172 3.83 1.83 11.06
N ALA A 173 2.81 1.22 11.68
CA ALA A 173 2.50 -0.19 11.45
C ALA A 173 2.10 -0.42 9.98
N LEU A 174 1.31 0.49 9.40
CA LEU A 174 0.96 0.46 7.98
C LEU A 174 2.18 0.73 7.07
N ALA A 175 3.10 1.59 7.49
CA ALA A 175 4.37 1.83 6.79
C ALA A 175 5.21 0.55 6.69
N ALA A 176 5.35 -0.17 7.80
CA ALA A 176 6.06 -1.45 7.86
C ALA A 176 5.36 -2.52 7.02
N LEU A 177 4.03 -2.63 7.13
CA LEU A 177 3.21 -3.56 6.37
C LEU A 177 3.31 -3.32 4.85
N HIS A 178 3.37 -2.05 4.43
CA HIS A 178 3.46 -1.68 3.02
C HIS A 178 4.89 -1.83 2.47
N ALA A 179 5.89 -1.25 3.13
CA ALA A 179 7.25 -1.30 2.60
C ALA A 179 7.89 -2.69 2.70
N GLY A 180 7.62 -3.40 3.80
CA GLY A 180 8.28 -4.66 4.17
C GLY A 180 8.22 -5.73 3.09
N PRO A 181 7.04 -6.13 2.59
CA PRO A 181 6.91 -7.18 1.57
C PRO A 181 7.72 -6.88 0.31
N MET A 182 7.70 -5.63 -0.17
CA MET A 182 8.42 -5.21 -1.37
C MET A 182 9.94 -5.19 -1.16
N VAL A 183 10.40 -4.62 -0.04
CA VAL A 183 11.83 -4.58 0.29
C VAL A 183 12.38 -6.00 0.44
N LEU A 184 11.67 -6.87 1.16
CA LEU A 184 12.10 -8.25 1.36
C LEU A 184 12.07 -9.06 0.05
N ASP A 185 11.10 -8.82 -0.81
CA ASP A 185 11.02 -9.45 -2.15
C ASP A 185 12.19 -9.06 -3.04
N VAL A 186 12.66 -7.81 -2.97
CA VAL A 186 13.75 -7.31 -3.82
C VAL A 186 15.13 -7.57 -3.24
N ARG A 187 15.30 -7.43 -1.92
CA ARG A 187 16.61 -7.39 -1.25
C ARG A 187 17.02 -8.70 -0.61
N THR A 188 16.13 -9.70 -0.54
CA THR A 188 16.42 -10.95 0.15
C THR A 188 15.98 -12.16 -0.67
N ALA A 189 16.60 -13.30 -0.39
CA ALA A 189 16.16 -14.61 -0.90
C ALA A 189 15.30 -15.36 0.14
N LEU A 190 14.66 -14.65 1.06
CA LEU A 190 13.96 -15.27 2.18
C LEU A 190 12.75 -16.09 1.70
N PRO A 191 12.54 -17.30 2.26
CA PRO A 191 11.31 -18.06 2.06
C PRO A 191 10.07 -17.22 2.40
N ALA A 192 8.96 -17.50 1.72
CA ALA A 192 7.70 -16.77 1.91
C ALA A 192 7.28 -16.68 3.39
N VAL A 193 7.38 -17.79 4.13
CA VAL A 193 7.03 -17.86 5.55
C VAL A 193 7.90 -16.91 6.40
N HIS A 194 9.19 -16.80 6.11
CA HIS A 194 10.08 -15.88 6.82
C HIS A 194 9.76 -14.43 6.46
N ARG A 195 9.46 -14.13 5.20
CA ARG A 195 9.03 -12.78 4.81
C ARG A 195 7.76 -12.35 5.54
N THR A 196 6.76 -13.25 5.61
CA THR A 196 5.55 -13.02 6.39
C THR A 196 5.84 -12.84 7.88
N GLY A 197 6.68 -13.69 8.45
CA GLY A 197 7.10 -13.59 9.85
C GLY A 197 7.80 -12.27 10.17
N VAL A 198 8.72 -11.81 9.32
CA VAL A 198 9.43 -10.52 9.49
C VAL A 198 8.46 -9.35 9.40
N VAL A 199 7.55 -9.34 8.42
CA VAL A 199 6.54 -8.26 8.29
C VAL A 199 5.60 -8.25 9.51
N GLY A 200 5.11 -9.42 9.92
CA GLY A 200 4.26 -9.55 11.09
C GLY A 200 4.95 -9.11 12.38
N ALA A 201 6.21 -9.51 12.58
CA ALA A 201 7.01 -9.10 13.73
C ALA A 201 7.27 -7.59 13.75
N ALA A 202 7.57 -6.98 12.59
CA ALA A 202 7.76 -5.54 12.48
C ALA A 202 6.47 -4.76 12.81
N VAL A 203 5.33 -5.18 12.26
CA VAL A 203 4.01 -4.59 12.57
C VAL A 203 3.70 -4.73 14.06
N ALA A 204 3.87 -5.93 14.63
CA ALA A 204 3.61 -6.18 16.04
C ALA A 204 4.52 -5.35 16.95
N ALA A 205 5.82 -5.28 16.66
CA ALA A 205 6.77 -4.48 17.44
C ALA A 205 6.40 -3.00 17.46
N VAL A 206 6.00 -2.43 16.31
CA VAL A 206 5.55 -1.03 16.23
C VAL A 206 4.30 -0.78 17.07
N LEU A 207 3.34 -1.71 17.06
CA LEU A 207 2.13 -1.60 17.88
C LEU A 207 2.45 -1.71 19.37
N VAL A 208 3.29 -2.67 19.77
CA VAL A 208 3.72 -2.83 21.17
C VAL A 208 4.43 -1.57 21.68
N VAL A 209 5.35 -1.01 20.90
CA VAL A 209 6.02 0.26 21.26
C VAL A 209 5.00 1.38 21.42
N GLY A 210 4.00 1.45 20.53
CA GLY A 210 2.92 2.44 20.63
C GLY A 210 2.12 2.33 21.92
N VAL A 211 1.79 1.11 22.35
CA VAL A 211 1.08 0.86 23.60
C VAL A 211 1.92 1.20 24.84
N VAL A 212 3.23 0.97 24.78
CA VAL A 212 4.14 1.24 25.92
C VAL A 212 4.41 2.72 26.11
N VAL A 213 4.38 3.51 25.03
CA VAL A 213 4.74 4.94 25.04
C VAL A 213 3.52 5.86 25.18
N ALA A 214 2.32 5.37 24.87
CA ALA A 214 1.05 6.10 25.01
C ALA A 214 0.58 6.20 26.47
#